data_AF-A0AAD8ANE2-F1
#
_entry.id   AF-A0AAD8ANE2-F1
#
_cell.length_a   1.000
_cell.length_b   1.000
_cell.length_c   1.000
_cell.angle_alpha   90.00
_cell.angle_beta   90.00
_cell.angle_gamma   90.00
#
_symmetry.space_group_name_H-M   'P 1'
#
loop_
_entity.id
_entity.type
_entity.pdbx_description
1 polymer ?
#
loop_
_entity_poly.entity_id
_entity_poly.type
_entity_poly.pdbx_seq_one_letter_code
_entity_poly.pdbx_strand_id
1 'polypeptide(L)'
;MRPVVFSIYHNRFEKMNSGSMNSGDGEMGMGASGEGKTAGQPLSDFLLHLEDYSPTIPDAVTAFYLQTAGFETTDPRIIRLVSLAAQKFVSDVANDALQHCKTRGASQTSKTSKGKDRRYTLTMEDLTPALADYGITVKKPHYFV
;
A
#
# COMPACT_ATOMS: atom_id res chain seq x y z
N MET A 1 21.64 -12.50 3.78
CA MET A 1 20.77 -11.43 4.32
C MET A 1 19.42 -11.55 3.65
N ARG A 2 18.39 -11.89 4.42
CA ARG A 2 17.13 -12.39 3.87
C ARG A 2 16.11 -11.25 3.63
N PRO A 3 15.44 -11.19 2.47
CA PRO A 3 14.30 -10.30 2.21
C PRO A 3 12.97 -10.90 2.74
N VAL A 4 12.94 -11.37 4.00
CA VAL A 4 11.73 -12.02 4.56
C VAL A 4 10.65 -11.03 4.97
N VAL A 5 11.01 -9.78 5.27
CA VAL A 5 10.07 -8.78 5.80
C VAL A 5 8.98 -8.43 4.78
N PHE A 6 9.33 -8.33 3.51
CA PHE A 6 8.38 -8.00 2.44
C PHE A 6 7.34 -9.11 2.21
N SER A 7 7.74 -10.37 2.39
CA SER A 7 6.85 -11.52 2.18
C SER A 7 5.87 -11.74 3.34
N ILE A 8 6.18 -11.23 4.54
CA ILE A 8 5.30 -11.34 5.73
C ILE A 8 4.18 -10.29 5.68
N TYR A 9 4.45 -9.08 5.19
CA TYR A 9 3.44 -8.03 5.12
C TYR A 9 2.42 -8.24 4.01
N HIS A 10 2.82 -8.78 2.86
CA HIS A 10 1.89 -9.02 1.75
C HIS A 10 0.83 -10.10 2.10
N ASN A 11 1.19 -11.12 2.88
CA ASN A 11 0.30 -12.24 3.22
C ASN A 11 -0.77 -11.88 4.27
N ARG A 12 -0.54 -10.85 5.10
CA ARG A 12 -1.49 -10.45 6.16
C ARG A 12 -2.61 -9.55 5.62
N PHE A 13 -2.33 -8.78 4.57
CA PHE A 13 -3.29 -7.81 4.01
C PHE A 13 -4.36 -8.47 3.12
N GLU A 14 -4.03 -9.48 2.31
CA GLU A 14 -5.02 -10.20 1.49
C GLU A 14 -6.03 -11.01 2.34
N LYS A 15 -5.59 -11.54 3.50
CA LYS A 15 -6.44 -12.39 4.35
C LYS A 15 -7.56 -11.61 5.08
N MET A 16 -7.59 -10.28 4.97
CA MET A 16 -8.71 -9.46 5.48
C MET A 16 -9.79 -9.15 4.44
N ASN A 17 -9.56 -9.40 3.15
CA ASN A 17 -10.52 -9.05 2.09
C ASN A 17 -11.34 -10.24 1.55
N SER A 18 -11.05 -11.49 1.97
CA SER A 18 -11.71 -12.71 1.46
C SER A 18 -12.89 -13.18 2.32
N GLY A 19 -13.68 -12.24 2.87
CA GLY A 19 -14.93 -12.53 3.57
C GLY A 19 -16.09 -12.63 2.59
N SER A 20 -16.43 -13.87 2.23
CA SER A 20 -17.51 -14.29 1.33
C SER A 20 -18.87 -13.62 1.61
N MET A 21 -19.48 -13.00 0.61
CA MET A 21 -20.91 -12.67 0.58
C MET A 21 -21.70 -13.93 0.22
N ASN A 22 -22.51 -14.45 1.14
CA ASN A 22 -23.55 -15.42 0.83
C ASN A 22 -24.87 -14.94 1.45
N SER A 23 -25.90 -14.80 0.62
CA SER A 23 -27.24 -14.40 1.00
C SER A 23 -28.00 -15.54 1.69
N GLY A 24 -28.78 -15.21 2.72
CA GLY A 24 -29.74 -16.12 3.36
C GLY A 24 -30.53 -15.43 4.46
N ASP A 25 -31.86 -15.42 4.31
CA ASP A 25 -32.90 -14.82 5.16
C ASP A 25 -32.95 -15.31 6.62
N GLY A 26 -33.51 -14.49 7.53
CA GLY A 26 -34.07 -14.96 8.81
C GLY A 26 -34.02 -14.00 10.02
N GLU A 27 -35.14 -13.32 10.28
CA GLU A 27 -35.77 -12.95 11.58
C GLU A 27 -35.04 -12.26 12.77
N MET A 28 -35.89 -11.72 13.66
CA MET A 28 -35.74 -10.60 14.60
C MET A 28 -34.76 -10.79 15.80
N GLY A 29 -34.16 -9.68 16.27
CA GLY A 29 -33.47 -9.59 17.55
C GLY A 29 -33.26 -8.14 18.03
N MET A 30 -33.91 -7.77 19.12
CA MET A 30 -33.89 -6.47 19.79
C MET A 30 -32.55 -6.23 20.52
N GLY A 31 -32.00 -5.01 20.40
CA GLY A 31 -31.16 -4.40 21.45
C GLY A 31 -29.63 -4.49 21.25
N ALA A 32 -29.04 -3.42 20.72
CA ALA A 32 -27.79 -2.84 21.22
C ALA A 32 -27.63 -1.44 20.63
N SER A 33 -27.49 -0.44 21.49
CA SER A 33 -27.12 0.93 21.17
C SER A 33 -25.82 0.98 20.38
N GLY A 34 -25.94 1.08 19.06
CA GLY A 34 -24.81 1.38 18.18
C GLY A 34 -24.45 2.86 18.32
N GLU A 35 -23.54 3.18 19.24
CA GLU A 35 -22.76 4.41 19.12
C GLU A 35 -22.10 4.36 17.74
N GLY A 36 -22.59 5.21 16.83
CA GLY A 36 -22.01 5.36 15.52
C GLY A 36 -20.57 5.80 15.69
N LYS A 37 -19.62 4.87 15.51
CA LYS A 37 -18.20 5.16 15.45
C LYS A 37 -17.99 6.18 14.33
N THR A 38 -17.90 7.45 14.70
CA THR A 38 -17.49 8.50 13.78
C THR A 38 -16.07 8.18 13.32
N ALA A 39 -15.71 8.53 12.09
CA ALA A 39 -14.38 8.23 11.53
C ALA A 39 -13.19 8.78 12.36
N GLY A 40 -13.45 9.66 13.33
CA GLY A 40 -12.47 10.16 14.28
C GLY A 40 -12.06 9.14 15.37
N GLN A 41 -12.98 8.31 15.85
CA GLN A 41 -12.67 7.27 16.86
C GLN A 41 -11.62 6.24 16.41
N PRO A 42 -11.72 5.64 15.20
CA PRO A 42 -10.68 4.72 14.75
C PRO A 42 -9.35 5.42 14.45
N LEU A 43 -9.36 6.72 14.13
CA LEU A 43 -8.13 7.48 13.90
C LEU A 43 -7.40 7.80 15.20
N SER A 44 -8.11 8.23 16.25
CA SER A 44 -7.50 8.46 17.56
C SER A 44 -6.87 7.17 18.12
N ASP A 45 -7.58 6.05 17.98
CA ASP A 45 -7.06 4.74 18.38
C ASP A 45 -5.81 4.38 17.57
N PHE A 46 -5.83 4.62 16.26
CA PHE A 46 -4.67 4.38 15.40
C PHE A 46 -3.45 5.22 15.81
N LEU A 47 -3.63 6.51 16.14
CA LEU A 47 -2.53 7.39 16.56
C LEU A 47 -1.86 6.92 17.85
N LEU A 48 -2.62 6.34 18.79
CA LEU A 48 -2.05 5.74 20.00
C LEU A 48 -1.10 4.60 19.67
N HIS A 49 -1.44 3.75 18.69
CA HIS A 49 -0.56 2.67 18.25
C HIS A 49 0.73 3.16 17.57
N LEU A 50 0.77 4.42 17.09
CA LEU A 50 1.97 4.98 16.48
C LEU A 50 3.06 5.36 17.48
N GLU A 51 2.74 5.45 18.77
CA GLU A 51 3.73 5.76 19.82
C GLU A 51 4.80 4.67 19.97
N ASP A 52 4.45 3.41 19.68
CA ASP A 52 5.37 2.27 19.76
C ASP A 52 5.78 1.71 18.40
N TYR A 53 5.19 2.22 17.31
CA TYR A 53 5.50 1.75 15.97
C TYR A 53 6.79 2.37 15.41
N SER A 54 7.71 1.55 14.93
CA SER A 54 8.91 2.00 14.22
C SER A 54 8.75 1.77 12.71
N PRO A 55 8.43 2.82 11.92
CA PRO A 55 8.26 2.69 10.48
C PRO A 55 9.54 2.26 9.77
N THR A 56 9.38 1.69 8.57
CA THR A 56 10.52 1.29 7.71
C THR A 56 11.40 2.49 7.32
N ILE A 57 10.79 3.65 7.11
CA ILE A 57 11.48 4.93 6.90
C ILE A 57 11.88 5.46 8.29
N PRO A 58 13.17 5.76 8.56
CA PRO A 58 13.61 6.31 9.84
C PRO A 58 13.01 7.69 10.12
N ASP A 59 12.66 7.95 11.38
CA ASP A 59 12.03 9.21 11.82
C ASP A 59 12.85 10.46 11.42
N ALA A 60 14.18 10.38 11.47
CA ALA A 60 15.07 11.48 11.07
C ALA A 60 14.95 11.85 9.57
N VAL A 61 14.69 10.88 8.69
CA VAL A 61 14.51 11.12 7.25
C VAL A 61 13.21 11.86 7.03
N THR A 62 12.13 11.41 7.67
CA THR A 62 10.83 12.06 7.55
C THR A 62 10.85 13.47 8.15
N ALA A 63 11.50 13.65 9.31
CA ALA A 63 11.68 14.97 9.92
C ALA A 63 12.42 15.95 9.00
N PHE A 64 13.49 15.50 8.34
CA PHE A 64 14.24 16.32 7.38
C PHE A 64 13.37 16.80 6.20
N TYR A 65 12.57 15.90 5.61
CA TYR A 65 11.67 16.26 4.50
C TYR A 65 10.51 17.16 4.95
N LEU A 66 9.99 16.96 6.17
CA LEU A 66 8.99 17.84 6.76
C LEU A 66 9.54 19.25 6.98
N GLN A 67 10.74 19.37 7.55
CA GLN A 67 11.40 20.67 7.74
C GLN A 67 11.68 21.37 6.40
N THR A 68 12.10 20.61 5.39
CA THR A 68 12.29 21.14 4.03
C THR A 68 10.98 21.67 3.43
N ALA A 69 9.85 21.05 3.78
CA ALA A 69 8.52 21.52 3.40
C ALA A 69 8.00 22.67 4.30
N GLY A 70 8.78 23.14 5.27
CA GLY A 70 8.40 24.20 6.21
C GLY A 70 7.52 23.73 7.38
N PHE A 71 7.49 22.42 7.66
CA PHE A 71 6.72 21.83 8.75
C PHE A 71 7.63 21.21 9.81
N GLU A 72 7.50 21.65 11.05
CA GLU A 72 8.21 21.08 12.20
C GLU A 72 7.20 20.64 13.25
N THR A 73 7.41 19.46 13.82
CA THR A 73 6.57 18.92 14.87
C THR A 73 7.42 18.22 15.92
N THR A 74 7.03 18.36 17.17
CA THR A 74 7.65 17.67 18.32
C THR A 74 6.97 16.33 18.63
N ASP A 75 5.79 16.06 18.05
CA ASP A 75 5.06 14.83 18.27
C ASP A 75 5.56 13.71 17.32
N PRO A 76 6.23 12.67 17.83
CA PRO A 76 6.74 11.58 17.00
C PRO A 76 5.64 10.82 16.28
N ARG A 77 4.39 10.83 16.77
CA ARG A 77 3.25 10.16 16.12
C ARG A 77 2.95 10.77 14.76
N ILE A 78 3.08 12.09 14.63
CA ILE A 78 2.84 12.78 13.35
C ILE A 78 3.92 12.41 12.35
N ILE A 79 5.18 12.37 12.76
CA ILE A 79 6.31 11.94 11.92
C ILE A 79 6.10 10.51 11.41
N ARG A 80 5.66 9.61 12.30
CA ARG A 80 5.42 8.20 11.96
C ARG A 80 4.17 8.03 11.10
N LEU A 81 3.13 8.81 11.32
CA LEU A 81 1.94 8.86 10.48
C LEU A 81 2.30 9.21 9.04
N VAL A 82 3.07 10.28 8.84
CA VAL A 82 3.54 10.71 7.51
C VAL A 82 4.41 9.62 6.88
N SER A 83 5.30 9.02 7.66
CA SER A 83 6.15 7.91 7.20
C SER A 83 5.34 6.72 6.71
N LEU A 84 4.28 6.35 7.44
CA LEU A 84 3.36 5.27 7.06
C LEU A 84 2.52 5.62 5.84
N ALA A 85 2.04 6.86 5.74
CA ALA A 85 1.30 7.33 4.57
C ALA A 85 2.17 7.26 3.30
N ALA A 86 3.44 7.69 3.39
CA ALA A 86 4.39 7.57 2.29
C ALA A 86 4.67 6.11 1.92
N GLN A 87 4.85 5.24 2.92
CA GLN A 87 5.03 3.79 2.70
C GLN A 87 3.81 3.15 2.03
N LYS A 88 2.61 3.52 2.48
CA LYS A 88 1.36 3.05 1.88
C LYS A 88 1.27 3.52 0.42
N PHE A 89 1.54 4.78 0.16
CA PHE A 89 1.51 5.34 -1.19
C PHE A 89 2.45 4.59 -2.15
N VAL A 90 3.71 4.38 -1.77
CA VAL A 90 4.67 3.60 -2.58
C VAL A 90 4.19 2.15 -2.77
N SER A 91 3.60 1.56 -1.73
CA SER A 91 3.06 0.19 -1.81
C SER A 91 1.87 0.09 -2.75
N ASP A 92 0.95 1.06 -2.73
CA ASP A 92 -0.20 1.11 -3.63
C ASP A 92 0.28 1.20 -5.09
N VAL A 93 1.17 2.15 -5.39
CA VAL A 93 1.77 2.31 -6.75
C VAL A 93 2.48 1.02 -7.20
N ALA A 94 3.24 0.39 -6.32
CA ALA A 94 3.94 -0.86 -6.65
C ALA A 94 2.97 -2.01 -6.91
N ASN A 95 1.86 -2.09 -6.17
CA ASN A 95 0.81 -3.08 -6.38
C ASN A 95 0.08 -2.86 -7.70
N ASP A 96 -0.22 -1.62 -8.07
CA ASP A 96 -0.86 -1.28 -9.34
C ASP A 96 0.07 -1.63 -10.52
N ALA A 97 1.35 -1.25 -10.44
CA ALA A 97 2.36 -1.64 -11.43
C ALA A 97 2.51 -3.18 -11.52
N LEU A 98 2.44 -3.90 -10.39
CA LEU A 98 2.47 -5.36 -10.39
C LEU A 98 1.25 -5.97 -11.09
N GLN A 99 0.07 -5.36 -10.97
CA GLN A 99 -1.13 -5.79 -11.70
C GLN A 99 -0.96 -5.62 -13.21
N HIS A 100 -0.40 -4.50 -13.67
CA HIS A 100 -0.04 -4.30 -15.09
C HIS A 100 1.01 -5.34 -15.56
N CYS A 101 1.97 -5.67 -14.70
CA CYS A 101 3.02 -6.65 -15.02
C CYS A 101 2.44 -8.06 -15.18
N LYS A 102 1.52 -8.44 -14.29
CA LYS A 102 0.81 -9.73 -14.32
C LYS A 102 -0.05 -9.86 -15.57
N THR A 103 -0.83 -8.82 -15.91
CA THR A 103 -1.73 -8.83 -17.07
C THR A 103 -0.95 -8.88 -18.38
N ARG A 104 0.11 -8.08 -18.55
CA ARG A 104 1.01 -8.18 -19.73
C ARG A 104 1.66 -9.57 -19.84
N GLY A 105 2.16 -10.10 -18.73
CA GLY A 105 2.80 -11.42 -18.73
C GLY A 105 1.84 -12.58 -19.02
N ALA A 106 0.54 -12.43 -18.70
CA ALA A 106 -0.49 -13.41 -19.07
C ALA A 106 -0.66 -13.50 -20.59
N SER A 107 -0.55 -12.38 -21.31
CA SER A 107 -0.59 -12.31 -22.77
C SER A 107 0.63 -12.95 -23.46
N GLN A 108 1.79 -12.95 -22.79
CA GLN A 108 3.02 -13.58 -23.32
C GLN A 108 3.22 -15.05 -22.95
N THR A 109 2.37 -15.63 -22.10
CA THR A 109 2.54 -17.01 -21.57
C THR A 109 2.04 -18.10 -22.53
N SER A 110 1.78 -17.82 -23.81
CA SER A 110 1.28 -18.86 -24.72
C SER A 110 2.33 -19.90 -25.17
N LYS A 111 3.64 -19.76 -24.88
CA LYS A 111 4.62 -20.73 -25.44
C LYS A 111 5.74 -21.31 -24.59
N THR A 112 6.11 -20.84 -23.40
CA THR A 112 7.22 -21.53 -22.71
C THR A 112 7.28 -21.33 -21.20
N SER A 113 7.36 -22.46 -20.48
CA SER A 113 7.65 -22.64 -19.05
C SER A 113 6.49 -22.46 -18.05
N LYS A 114 5.71 -23.54 -17.90
CA LYS A 114 5.01 -23.83 -16.64
C LYS A 114 6.05 -24.07 -15.55
N GLY A 115 5.94 -23.35 -14.44
CA GLY A 115 6.43 -23.83 -13.14
C GLY A 115 7.58 -23.02 -12.53
N LYS A 116 7.24 -22.40 -11.40
CA LYS A 116 8.10 -22.10 -10.23
C LYS A 116 9.02 -20.87 -10.25
N ASP A 117 9.40 -20.30 -11.39
CA ASP A 117 10.30 -19.12 -11.43
C ASP A 117 9.74 -17.92 -12.21
N ARG A 118 8.47 -17.57 -11.98
CA ARG A 118 7.91 -16.34 -12.57
C ARG A 118 8.46 -15.12 -11.84
N ARG A 119 9.61 -14.62 -12.30
CA ARG A 119 10.22 -13.37 -11.82
C ARG A 119 9.43 -12.19 -12.36
N TYR A 120 8.82 -11.41 -11.46
CA TYR A 120 8.25 -10.12 -11.82
C TYR A 120 9.38 -9.08 -11.88
N THR A 121 9.40 -8.30 -12.95
CA THR A 121 10.35 -7.20 -13.15
C THR A 121 9.53 -5.92 -13.31
N LEU A 122 9.84 -4.90 -12.52
CA LEU A 122 9.20 -3.60 -12.65
C LEU A 122 9.77 -2.87 -13.88
N THR A 123 8.94 -2.62 -14.89
CA THR A 123 9.34 -1.91 -16.11
C THR A 123 8.58 -0.60 -16.27
N MET A 124 9.07 0.28 -17.16
CA MET A 124 8.39 1.54 -17.47
C MET A 124 7.01 1.33 -18.08
N GLU A 125 6.78 0.20 -18.75
CA GLU A 125 5.49 -0.15 -19.35
C GLU A 125 4.41 -0.43 -18.29
N ASP A 126 4.82 -0.93 -17.12
CA ASP A 126 3.94 -1.13 -15.96
C ASP A 126 3.75 0.14 -15.14
N LEU A 127 4.86 0.85 -14.93
CA LEU A 127 4.91 1.96 -14.00
C LEU A 127 4.26 3.22 -14.58
N THR A 128 4.34 3.44 -15.90
CA THR A 128 3.73 4.61 -16.55
C THR A 128 2.21 4.65 -16.40
N PRO A 129 1.44 3.58 -16.72
CA PRO A 129 -0.01 3.59 -16.49
C PRO A 129 -0.34 3.67 -14.99
N ALA A 130 0.39 2.95 -14.13
CA ALA A 130 0.17 3.01 -12.67
C ALA A 130 0.31 4.45 -12.14
N LEU A 131 1.31 5.20 -12.59
CA LEU A 131 1.52 6.60 -12.18
C LEU A 131 0.52 7.58 -12.81
N ALA A 132 0.03 7.27 -14.01
CA ALA A 132 -0.96 8.10 -14.70
C ALA A 132 -2.28 8.19 -13.91
N ASP A 133 -2.67 7.11 -13.23
CA ASP A 133 -3.86 7.06 -12.36
C ASP A 133 -3.75 8.00 -11.14
N TYR A 134 -2.53 8.32 -10.71
CA TYR A 134 -2.24 9.33 -9.68
C TYR A 134 -1.96 10.73 -10.26
N GLY A 135 -2.16 10.93 -11.58
CA GLY A 135 -1.91 12.21 -12.26
C GLY A 135 -0.44 12.52 -12.52
N ILE A 136 0.46 11.55 -12.35
CA ILE A 136 1.90 11.73 -12.53
C ILE A 136 2.28 11.36 -13.97
N THR A 137 2.76 12.33 -14.74
CA THR A 137 3.17 12.12 -16.15
C THR A 137 4.66 11.78 -16.24
N VAL A 138 4.98 10.57 -16.70
CA VAL A 138 6.37 10.16 -16.95
C VAL A 138 6.69 10.24 -18.44
N LYS A 139 7.50 11.23 -18.85
CA LYS A 139 8.02 11.34 -20.22
C LYS A 139 9.47 10.89 -20.26
N LYS A 140 9.71 9.60 -20.52
CA LYS A 140 11.06 9.10 -20.76
C LYS A 140 11.28 8.91 -22.27
N PRO A 141 12.20 9.64 -22.91
CA PRO A 141 12.56 9.36 -24.30
C PRO A 141 13.24 7.99 -24.38
N HIS A 142 12.91 7.20 -25.40
CA HIS A 142 13.47 5.85 -25.60
C HIS A 142 14.97 5.86 -25.89
N TYR A 143 15.49 6.98 -26.35
CA TYR A 143 16.90 7.24 -26.62
C TYR A 143 17.14 8.75 -26.60
N PHE A 144 18.33 9.16 -26.16
CA PHE A 144 18.82 10.51 -26.39
C PHE A 144 19.45 10.53 -27.79
N VAL A 145 19.15 11.55 -28.58
CA VAL A 145 19.87 11.85 -29.83
C VAL A 145 21.08 12.70 -29.49
#